data_AF-A0A4Q9XRK0-F1
#
_entry.id   AF-A0A4Q9XRK0-F1
#
_cell.length_a   1.000
_cell.length_b   1.000
_cell.length_c   1.000
_cell.angle_alpha   90.00
_cell.angle_beta   90.00
_cell.angle_gamma   90.00
#
_symmetry.space_group_name_H-M   'P 1'
#
loop_
_entity.id
_entity.type
_entity.pdbx_description
1 polymer ?
#
loop_
_entity_poly.entity_id
_entity_poly.type
_entity_poly.pdbx_seq_one_letter_code
_entity_poly.pdbx_strand_id
1 'polypeptide(L)'
;MRKANPNANAEKQKRFRERQKQKGHKEVRGYVSPEALKCYAEIADKTHWTDGDILSNSLRITYAAYKCGQIKLLNDWLKENGY
;
A
#
# COMPACT_ATOMS: atom_id res chain seq x y z
N MET A 1 -43.48 -3.60 15.04
CA MET A 1 -42.20 -3.50 15.78
C MET A 1 -41.41 -2.29 15.25
N ARG A 2 -41.13 -1.28 16.08
CA ARG A 2 -40.25 -0.15 15.69
C ARG A 2 -38.83 -0.70 15.52
N LYS A 3 -38.22 -0.53 14.33
CA LYS A 3 -36.83 -0.93 14.09
C LYS A 3 -35.93 -0.20 15.10
N ALA A 4 -35.13 -0.97 15.83
CA ALA A 4 -34.11 -0.44 16.73
C ALA A 4 -33.24 0.57 15.97
N ASN A 5 -33.09 1.76 16.55
CA ASN A 5 -32.39 2.96 16.08
C ASN A 5 -32.08 2.98 14.55
N PRO A 6 -32.85 3.69 13.72
CA PRO A 6 -32.69 3.71 12.26
C PRO A 6 -31.30 4.19 11.80
N ASN A 7 -30.54 4.87 12.66
CA ASN A 7 -29.19 5.36 12.37
C ASN A 7 -28.07 4.36 12.70
N ALA A 8 -28.38 3.22 13.32
CA ALA A 8 -27.37 2.25 13.76
C ALA A 8 -26.49 1.73 12.59
N ASN A 9 -27.08 1.54 11.42
CA ASN A 9 -26.35 1.14 10.22
C ASN A 9 -25.41 2.25 9.71
N ALA A 10 -25.88 3.50 9.68
CA ALA A 10 -25.09 4.64 9.25
C ALA A 10 -23.88 4.88 10.18
N GLU A 11 -24.10 4.79 11.50
CA GLU A 11 -23.02 4.90 12.48
C GLU A 11 -22.03 3.73 12.41
N LYS A 12 -22.50 2.51 12.11
CA LYS A 12 -21.63 1.35 11.88
C LYS A 12 -20.76 1.56 10.64
N GLN A 13 -21.34 2.08 9.55
CA GLN A 13 -20.60 2.41 8.32
C GLN A 13 -19.54 3.50 8.57
N LYS A 14 -19.90 4.55 9.33
CA LYS A 14 -18.98 5.64 9.71
C LYS A 14 -17.81 5.10 10.54
N ARG A 15 -18.08 4.35 11.60
CA ARG A 15 -17.05 3.71 12.45
C ARG A 15 -16.20 2.70 11.69
N PHE A 16 -16.75 2.01 10.69
CA PHE A 16 -15.98 1.14 9.82
C PHE A 16 -15.01 1.95 8.95
N ARG A 17 -15.48 3.01 8.28
CA ARG A 17 -14.64 3.90 7.47
C ARG A 17 -13.56 4.58 8.29
N GLU A 18 -13.88 5.04 9.49
CA GLU A 18 -12.90 5.64 10.42
C GLU A 18 -11.87 4.62 10.89
N ARG A 19 -12.28 3.38 11.21
CA ARG A 19 -11.34 2.29 11.53
C ARG A 19 -10.47 1.89 10.36
N GLN A 20 -10.98 1.86 9.12
CA GLN A 20 -10.17 1.59 7.93
C GLN A 20 -9.18 2.74 7.68
N LYS A 21 -9.64 3.99 7.80
CA LYS A 21 -8.79 5.19 7.70
C LYS A 21 -7.68 5.22 8.77
N GLN A 22 -7.99 4.83 10.00
CA GLN A 22 -7.02 4.76 11.11
C GLN A 22 -6.12 3.51 11.05
N LYS A 23 -6.62 2.39 10.50
CA LYS A 23 -5.80 1.18 10.33
C LYS A 23 -4.72 1.36 9.28
N GLY A 24 -4.83 2.35 8.40
CA GLY A 24 -3.86 2.68 7.36
C GLY A 24 -3.46 1.41 6.61
N HIS A 25 -4.36 0.91 5.76
CA HIS A 25 -4.21 -0.26 4.86
C HIS A 25 -2.93 -1.11 4.97
N LYS A 26 -2.62 -1.69 6.14
CA LYS A 26 -1.39 -2.47 6.42
C LYS A 26 -1.35 -3.83 5.69
N GLU A 27 -1.62 -3.86 4.39
CA GLU A 27 -1.69 -5.05 3.56
C GLU A 27 -0.29 -5.60 3.25
N VAL A 28 0.73 -4.74 3.31
CA VAL A 28 2.06 -5.07 2.79
C VAL A 28 2.95 -5.75 3.86
N ARG A 29 2.82 -5.38 5.14
CA ARG A 29 3.86 -5.62 6.18
C ARG A 29 4.27 -7.08 6.45
N GLY A 30 3.44 -8.08 6.14
CA GLY A 30 3.74 -9.48 6.45
C GLY A 30 4.61 -10.20 5.42
N TYR A 31 4.73 -9.65 4.21
CA TYR A 31 5.35 -10.33 3.06
C TYR A 31 6.56 -9.59 2.48
N VAL A 32 6.98 -8.48 3.09
CA VAL A 32 8.12 -7.67 2.65
C VAL A 32 9.26 -7.73 3.64
N SER A 33 10.48 -7.71 3.10
CA SER A 33 11.69 -7.58 3.89
C SER A 33 11.79 -6.20 4.57
N PRO A 34 12.64 -6.06 5.60
CA PRO A 34 12.89 -4.76 6.23
C PRO A 34 13.35 -3.67 5.24
N GLU A 35 14.11 -4.03 4.21
CA GLU A 35 14.60 -3.13 3.16
C GLU A 35 13.44 -2.62 2.31
N ALA A 36 12.57 -3.53 1.85
CA ALA A 36 11.37 -3.16 1.12
C ALA A 36 10.40 -2.32 1.96
N LEU A 37 10.36 -2.51 3.29
CA LEU A 37 9.59 -1.64 4.19
C LEU A 37 10.17 -0.22 4.29
N LYS A 38 11.49 -0.04 4.15
CA LYS A 38 12.10 1.29 4.07
C LYS A 38 11.71 1.98 2.75
N CYS A 39 11.84 1.27 1.63
CA CYS A 39 11.39 1.76 0.32
C CYS A 39 9.92 2.17 0.37
N TYR A 40 9.08 1.32 0.97
CA TYR A 40 7.66 1.56 1.15
C TYR A 40 7.38 2.86 1.93
N ALA A 41 8.05 3.05 3.08
CA ALA A 41 7.87 4.23 3.91
C ALA A 41 8.29 5.51 3.17
N GLU A 42 9.41 5.47 2.44
CA GLU A 42 9.91 6.61 1.67
C GLU A 42 8.99 6.97 0.49
N ILE A 43 8.49 5.97 -0.24
CA ILE A 43 7.52 6.18 -1.33
C ILE A 43 6.24 6.79 -0.78
N ALA A 44 5.71 6.25 0.33
CA ALA A 44 4.48 6.76 0.95
C ALA A 44 4.64 8.21 1.41
N ASP A 45 5.77 8.55 2.03
CA ASP A 45 6.07 9.91 2.50
C ASP A 45 6.16 10.91 1.33
N LYS A 46 6.88 10.56 0.26
CA LYS A 46 7.11 11.45 -0.88
C LYS A 46 5.92 11.60 -1.83
N THR A 47 5.13 10.55 -2.02
CA THR A 47 4.04 10.53 -3.01
C THR A 47 2.67 10.77 -2.40
N HIS A 48 2.54 10.60 -1.08
CA HIS A 48 1.26 10.58 -0.37
C HIS A 48 0.26 9.53 -0.92
N TRP A 49 0.77 8.51 -1.60
CA TRP A 49 -0.04 7.40 -2.10
C TRP A 49 -0.55 6.51 -0.97
N THR A 50 -1.73 5.92 -1.19
CA THR A 50 -2.24 4.88 -0.29
C THR A 50 -1.48 3.56 -0.51
N ASP A 51 -1.53 2.64 0.44
CA ASP A 51 -0.92 1.31 0.33
C ASP A 51 -1.35 0.59 -0.96
N GLY A 52 -2.63 0.74 -1.34
CA GLY A 52 -3.18 0.18 -2.58
C GLY A 52 -2.64 0.83 -3.85
N ASP A 53 -2.44 2.15 -3.84
CA ASP A 53 -1.79 2.88 -4.95
C ASP A 53 -0.34 2.43 -5.11
N ILE A 54 0.41 2.34 -3.99
CA ILE A 54 1.80 1.90 -3.98
C ILE A 54 1.91 0.48 -4.53
N LEU A 55 1.08 -0.45 -4.05
CA LEU A 55 1.11 -1.84 -4.52
C LEU A 55 0.76 -1.94 -6.01
N SER A 56 -0.31 -1.27 -6.44
CA SER A 56 -0.76 -1.27 -7.84
C SER A 56 0.30 -0.68 -8.77
N ASN A 57 0.91 0.44 -8.37
CA ASN A 57 1.94 1.10 -9.15
C ASN A 57 3.25 0.29 -9.16
N SER A 58 3.63 -0.33 -8.05
CA SER A 58 4.83 -1.19 -7.97
C SER A 58 4.76 -2.35 -8.96
N LEU A 59 3.60 -3.02 -9.07
CA LEU A 59 3.38 -4.08 -10.05
C LEU A 59 3.49 -3.56 -11.50
N ARG A 60 2.86 -2.42 -11.81
CA ARG A 60 2.88 -1.82 -13.15
C ARG A 60 4.28 -1.35 -13.55
N ILE A 61 5.02 -0.75 -12.62
CA ILE A 61 6.39 -0.29 -12.84
C ILE A 61 7.33 -1.48 -13.03
N THR A 62 7.18 -2.54 -12.22
CA THR A 62 7.95 -3.78 -12.39
C THR A 62 7.70 -4.41 -13.76
N TYR A 63 6.43 -4.44 -14.20
CA TYR A 63 6.08 -4.92 -15.53
C TYR A 63 6.68 -4.04 -16.64
N ALA A 64 6.62 -2.71 -16.50
CA ALA A 64 7.24 -1.78 -17.44
C ALA A 64 8.76 -1.98 -17.52
N ALA A 65 9.45 -2.13 -16.37
CA ALA A 65 10.87 -2.41 -16.32
C ALA A 65 11.23 -3.71 -17.04
N TYR A 66 10.42 -4.76 -16.88
CA TYR A 66 10.56 -6.00 -17.66
C TYR A 66 10.39 -5.74 -19.16
N LYS A 67 9.32 -5.05 -19.57
CA LYS A 67 9.05 -4.76 -20.99
C LYS A 67 10.12 -3.90 -21.65
N CYS A 68 10.78 -3.03 -20.89
CA CYS A 68 11.86 -2.17 -21.36
C CYS A 68 13.26 -2.81 -21.22
N GLY A 69 13.36 -4.08 -20.78
CA GLY A 69 14.63 -4.77 -20.58
C GLY A 69 15.49 -4.22 -19.43
N GLN A 70 14.92 -3.40 -18.55
CA GLN A 70 15.63 -2.70 -17.47
C GLN A 70 15.59 -3.46 -16.13
N ILE A 71 14.83 -4.57 -16.04
CA ILE A 71 14.59 -5.25 -14.76
C ILE A 71 15.89 -5.75 -14.09
N LYS A 72 16.86 -6.24 -14.86
CA LYS A 72 18.17 -6.66 -14.31
C LYS A 72 18.93 -5.46 -13.74
N LEU A 73 19.02 -4.38 -14.51
CA LEU A 73 19.73 -3.15 -14.12
C LEU A 73 19.17 -2.60 -12.80
N LEU A 74 17.85 -2.50 -12.69
CA LEU A 74 17.19 -1.97 -11.49
C LEU A 74 17.36 -2.92 -10.28
N ASN A 75 17.30 -4.23 -10.48
CA ASN A 75 17.54 -5.20 -9.41
C ASN A 75 18.98 -5.17 -8.90
N ASP A 76 19.96 -5.00 -9.79
CA ASP A 76 21.36 -4.89 -9.38
C ASP A 76 21.60 -3.57 -8.64
N TRP A 77 20.99 -2.47 -9.10
CA TRP A 77 21.03 -1.19 -8.40
C TRP A 77 20.48 -1.29 -6.97
N LEU A 78 19.36 -1.99 -6.76
CA LEU A 78 18.80 -2.22 -5.43
C LEU A 78 19.83 -2.94 -4.52
N LYS A 79 20.41 -4.05 -5.00
CA LYS A 79 21.41 -4.82 -4.23
C LYS A 79 22.64 -4.00 -3.87
N GLU A 80 23.18 -3.23 -4.83
CA GLU A 80 24.37 -2.40 -4.64
C GLU A 80 24.13 -1.27 -3.62
N ASN A 81 22.89 -0.78 -3.50
CA ASN A 81 22.52 0.29 -2.59
C ASN A 81 21.89 -0.21 -1.27
N GLY A 82 21.78 -1.54 -1.08
CA GLY A 82 21.28 -2.14 0.16
C GLY A 82 19.76 -2.11 0.32
N TYR A 83 19.03 -2.22 -0.79
CA TYR A 83 17.57 -2.31 -0.86
C TYR A 83 17.06 -3.69 -1.30
#